data_AF-A0A372R7Q7-F1
#
_entry.id   AF-A0A372R7Q7-F1
#
_cell.length_a   1.000
_cell.length_b   1.000
_cell.length_c   1.000
_cell.angle_alpha   90.00
_cell.angle_beta   90.00
_cell.angle_gamma   90.00
#
_symmetry.space_group_name_H-M   'P 1'
#
loop_
_entity.id
_entity.type
_entity.pdbx_description
1 polymer ?
#
loop_
_entity_poly.entity_id
_entity_poly.type
_entity_poly.pdbx_seq_one_letter_code
_entity_poly.pdbx_strand_id
1 'polypeptide(L)'
;MDNNFTCFFYGTLVFPQILKQVLNDGRKNTEPPINVEQIPATLKGYKRRKVIGTDYPAILKGDDLKDETRGVLIRGLSSQDIRRLDNFESHVSDIIIVVFYAITNI
;
A
#
# COMPACT_ATOMS: atom_id res chain seq x y z
N MET A 1 7.96 3.84 21.37
CA MET A 1 7.47 2.65 20.67
C MET A 1 7.31 3.05 19.23
N ASP A 2 8.15 2.50 18.35
CA ASP A 2 8.06 2.78 16.93
C ASP A 2 6.80 2.08 16.42
N ASN A 3 5.77 2.86 16.12
CA ASN A 3 4.56 2.33 15.50
C ASN A 3 4.92 1.89 14.09
N ASN A 4 5.13 0.58 13.94
CA ASN A 4 5.36 -0.06 12.66
C ASN A 4 4.01 -0.43 12.03
N PHE A 5 3.70 0.21 10.92
CA PHE A 5 2.52 -0.03 10.13
C PHE A 5 2.74 -1.18 9.15
N THR A 6 1.64 -1.85 8.85
CA THR A 6 1.56 -2.85 7.80
C THR A 6 0.48 -2.44 6.82
N CYS A 7 0.81 -2.38 5.54
CA CYS A 7 -0.09 -1.92 4.48
C CYS A 7 -0.11 -2.92 3.32
N PHE A 8 -1.26 -3.09 2.70
CA PHE A 8 -1.41 -3.92 1.50
C PHE A 8 -1.51 -3.02 0.26
N PHE A 9 -0.74 -3.34 -0.78
CA PHE A 9 -0.70 -2.60 -2.03
C PHE A 9 -1.00 -3.52 -3.20
N TYR A 10 -1.73 -3.00 -4.20
CA TYR A 10 -2.20 -3.77 -5.36
C TYR A 10 -1.96 -3.08 -6.71
N GLY A 11 -1.40 -1.88 -6.69
CA GLY A 11 -1.09 -1.05 -7.85
C GLY A 11 0.40 -0.79 -7.97
N THR A 12 0.77 0.45 -8.29
CA THR A 12 2.14 0.86 -8.60
C THR A 12 3.14 0.61 -7.46
N LEU A 13 2.71 0.74 -6.20
CA LEU A 13 3.55 0.50 -5.03
C LEU A 13 3.89 -0.97 -4.78
N VAL A 14 3.37 -1.89 -5.61
CA VAL A 14 3.83 -3.28 -5.67
C VAL A 14 5.28 -3.36 -6.15
N PHE A 15 5.72 -2.44 -7.00
CA PHE A 15 7.09 -2.45 -7.53
C PHE A 15 8.09 -1.93 -6.49
N PRO A 16 9.10 -2.74 -6.08
CA PRO A 16 10.04 -2.34 -5.04
C PRO A 16 10.80 -1.05 -5.37
N GLN A 17 11.06 -0.79 -6.65
CA GLN A 17 11.78 0.41 -7.10
C GLN A 17 10.96 1.68 -6.84
N ILE A 18 9.66 1.66 -7.17
CA ILE A 18 8.76 2.80 -6.96
C ILE A 18 8.55 3.03 -5.46
N LEU A 19 8.32 1.97 -4.69
CA LEU A 19 8.21 2.05 -3.24
C LEU A 19 9.45 2.71 -2.62
N LYS A 20 10.65 2.24 -2.99
CA LYS A 20 11.90 2.82 -2.48
C LYS A 20 12.06 4.28 -2.88
N GLN A 21 11.63 4.67 -4.06
CA GLN A 21 11.69 6.06 -4.50
C GLN A 21 10.78 6.95 -3.63
N VAL A 22 9.53 6.53 -3.40
CA VAL A 22 8.57 7.25 -2.55
C VAL A 22 9.05 7.34 -1.11
N LEU A 23 9.56 6.24 -0.54
CA LEU A 23 10.04 6.21 0.85
C LEU A 23 11.34 7.00 1.08
N ASN A 24 12.15 7.19 0.03
CA ASN A 24 13.34 8.03 0.08
C ASN A 24 13.05 9.50 -0.21
N ASP A 25 11.86 9.83 -0.72
CA ASP A 25 11.53 11.21 -1.05
C ASP A 25 11.55 12.09 0.21
N GLY A 26 12.35 13.17 0.13
CA GLY A 26 12.62 14.07 1.25
C GLY A 26 13.22 13.42 2.50
N ARG A 27 13.80 12.21 2.41
CA ARG A 27 14.43 11.53 3.55
C ARG A 27 15.79 12.17 3.88
N LYS A 28 16.00 12.52 5.14
CA LYS A 28 17.25 13.10 5.64
C LYS A 28 18.25 12.00 5.97
N ASN A 29 19.55 12.29 5.82
CA ASN A 29 20.64 11.37 6.20
C ASN A 29 20.65 11.01 7.70
N THR A 30 19.95 11.77 8.54
CA THR A 30 19.80 11.50 9.98
C THR A 30 18.68 10.50 10.29
N GLU A 31 17.82 10.18 9.32
CA GLU A 31 16.76 9.18 9.49
C GLU A 31 17.36 7.76 9.34
N PRO A 32 16.82 6.75 10.05
CA PRO A 32 17.26 5.37 9.87
C PRO A 32 17.04 4.91 8.42
N PRO A 33 17.78 3.89 7.95
CA PRO A 33 17.56 3.34 6.62
C PRO A 33 16.15 2.73 6.51
N ILE A 34 15.62 2.68 5.29
CA ILE A 34 14.34 2.00 5.02
C ILE A 34 14.52 0.51 5.30
N ASN A 35 13.84 0.01 6.34
CA ASN A 35 13.83 -1.40 6.71
C ASN A 35 12.40 -1.94 6.62
N VAL A 36 11.93 -2.16 5.39
CA VAL A 36 10.59 -2.69 5.12
C VAL A 36 10.68 -4.07 4.50
N GLU A 37 9.78 -4.95 4.91
CA GLU A 37 9.62 -6.28 4.35
C GLU A 37 8.47 -6.27 3.35
N GLN A 38 8.70 -6.76 2.13
CA GLN A 38 7.67 -6.85 1.10
C GLN A 38 7.35 -8.32 0.83
N ILE A 39 6.11 -8.73 1.10
CA ILE A 39 5.65 -10.10 1.02
C ILE A 39 4.53 -10.18 -0.03
N PRO A 40 4.65 -11.01 -1.09
CA PRO A 40 3.52 -11.28 -1.99
C PRO A 40 2.31 -11.78 -1.18
N ALA A 41 1.16 -11.15 -1.39
CA ALA A 41 -0.03 -11.42 -0.58
C ALA A 41 -1.30 -11.45 -1.44
N THR A 42 -2.29 -12.20 -0.98
CA THR A 42 -3.61 -12.29 -1.60
C THR A 42 -4.67 -11.88 -0.58
N LEU A 43 -5.42 -10.83 -0.91
CA LEU A 43 -6.53 -10.33 -0.13
C LEU A 43 -7.81 -11.08 -0.53
N LYS A 44 -8.31 -11.93 0.37
CA LYS A 44 -9.51 -12.75 0.17
C LYS A 44 -10.79 -11.98 0.49
N GLY A 45 -11.86 -12.25 -0.26
CA GLY A 45 -13.15 -11.55 -0.17
C GLY A 45 -13.16 -10.16 -0.80
N TYR A 46 -12.16 -9.83 -1.61
CA TYR A 46 -12.01 -8.52 -2.25
C TYR A 46 -11.64 -8.66 -3.72
N LYS A 47 -12.18 -7.78 -4.56
CA LYS A 47 -11.96 -7.78 -6.01
C LYS A 47 -11.62 -6.39 -6.53
N ARG A 48 -10.72 -6.34 -7.50
CA ARG A 48 -10.48 -5.14 -8.31
C ARG A 48 -11.68 -4.87 -9.22
N ARG A 49 -12.27 -3.68 -9.11
CA ARG A 49 -13.33 -3.21 -10.00
C ARG A 49 -12.88 -1.95 -10.71
N LYS A 50 -13.21 -1.85 -12.00
CA LYS A 50 -12.98 -0.64 -12.78
C LYS A 50 -13.89 0.46 -12.24
N VAL A 51 -13.30 1.60 -11.89
CA VAL A 51 -14.04 2.79 -11.48
C VAL A 51 -14.24 3.67 -12.71
N ILE A 52 -15.41 4.29 -12.82
CA ILE A 52 -15.76 5.19 -13.93
C ILE A 52 -15.14 6.56 -13.65
N GLY A 53 -14.50 7.14 -14.67
CA GLY A 53 -13.85 8.46 -14.54
C GLY A 53 -12.41 8.40 -14.02
N THR A 54 -11.83 7.21 -13.95
CA THR A 54 -10.50 6.95 -13.40
C THR A 54 -9.79 5.87 -14.21
N ASP A 55 -8.48 6.00 -14.43
CA ASP A 55 -7.70 5.03 -15.22
C ASP A 55 -7.29 3.76 -14.45
N TYR A 56 -7.65 3.67 -13.18
CA TYR A 56 -7.17 2.66 -12.24
C TYR A 56 -8.34 1.95 -11.55
N PRO A 57 -8.18 0.66 -11.24
CA PRO A 57 -9.20 -0.08 -10.52
C PRO A 57 -9.17 0.24 -9.01
N ALA A 58 -10.34 0.25 -8.38
CA ALA A 58 -10.45 0.23 -6.92
C ALA A 58 -10.54 -1.22 -6.41
N ILE A 59 -10.01 -1.48 -5.23
CA ILE A 59 -10.34 -2.69 -4.48
C ILE A 59 -11.65 -2.45 -3.73
N LEU A 60 -12.64 -3.30 -4.01
CA LEU A 60 -13.92 -3.31 -3.31
C LEU A 60 -14.16 -4.70 -2.73
N LYS A 61 -15.02 -4.78 -1.71
CA LYS A 61 -15.48 -6.07 -1.18
C LYS A 61 -16.12 -6.86 -2.32
N GLY A 62 -15.72 -8.12 -2.43
CA GLY A 62 -16.29 -9.07 -3.37
C GLY A 62 -17.72 -9.44 -3.00
N ASP A 63 -18.47 -9.93 -3.99
CA ASP A 63 -19.80 -10.47 -3.76
C ASP A 63 -19.72 -11.96 -3.33
N ASP A 64 -18.58 -12.61 -3.61
CA ASP A 64 -18.29 -13.99 -3.23
C ASP A 64 -17.07 -14.04 -2.29
N LEU A 65 -17.08 -14.95 -1.30
CA LEU A 65 -15.94 -15.25 -0.44
C LEU A 65 -14.73 -15.81 -1.22
N LYS A 66 -14.95 -16.32 -2.43
CA LYS A 66 -13.92 -16.76 -3.36
C LYS A 66 -13.26 -15.62 -4.13
N ASP A 67 -13.81 -14.40 -4.08
CA ASP A 67 -13.15 -13.25 -4.71
C ASP A 67 -11.80 -13.01 -4.04
N GLU A 68 -10.76 -12.78 -4.85
CA GLU A 68 -9.42 -12.50 -4.35
C GLU A 68 -8.72 -11.42 -5.15
N THR A 69 -7.87 -10.64 -4.47
CA THR A 69 -7.01 -9.64 -5.10
C THR A 69 -5.56 -9.88 -4.70
N ARG A 70 -4.70 -10.01 -5.70
CA ARG A 70 -3.25 -10.17 -5.49
C ARG A 70 -2.58 -8.82 -5.34
N GLY A 71 -1.56 -8.78 -4.50
CA GLY A 71 -0.77 -7.60 -4.21
C GLY A 71 0.44 -7.95 -3.36
N VAL A 72 0.90 -6.98 -2.58
CA VAL A 72 2.00 -7.15 -1.63
C VAL A 72 1.61 -6.56 -0.28
N LEU A 73 2.01 -7.26 0.78
CA LEU A 73 1.97 -6.76 2.14
C LEU A 73 3.33 -6.15 2.44
N ILE A 74 3.36 -4.89 2.87
CA ILE A 74 4.58 -4.21 3.30
C ILE A 74 4.50 -4.01 4.80
N ARG A 75 5.51 -4.51 5.51
CA ARG A 75 5.64 -4.41 6.97
C ARG A 75 6.82 -3.52 7.33
N GLY A 76 6.76 -2.93 8.53
CA GLY A 76 7.86 -2.11 9.07
C GLY A 76 7.82 -0.65 8.61
N LEU A 77 6.67 -0.17 8.11
CA LEU A 77 6.51 1.22 7.72
C LEU A 77 6.44 2.11 8.97
N SER A 78 7.27 3.15 9.05
CA SER A 78 7.17 4.14 10.12
C SER A 78 6.02 5.13 9.87
N SER A 79 5.66 5.92 10.88
CA SER A 79 4.67 7.00 10.71
C SER A 79 5.08 8.03 9.64
N GLN A 80 6.38 8.24 9.44
CA GLN A 80 6.90 9.15 8.41
C GLN A 80 6.81 8.53 7.02
N ASP A 81 7.04 7.22 6.91
CA ASP A 81 6.86 6.48 5.66
C ASP A 81 5.38 6.50 5.22
N ILE A 82 4.43 6.36 6.17
CA ILE A 82 3.00 6.52 5.88
C ILE A 82 2.69 7.93 5.33
N ARG A 83 3.22 8.99 5.95
CA ARG A 83 3.03 10.35 5.44
C ARG A 83 3.59 10.55 4.03
N ARG A 84 4.71 9.93 3.71
CA ARG A 84 5.30 9.97 2.35
C ARG A 84 4.40 9.28 1.34
N LEU A 85 3.86 8.12 1.72
CA LEU A 85 2.89 7.38 0.89
C LEU A 85 1.61 8.20 0.68
N ASP A 86 1.04 8.80 1.73
CA ASP A 86 -0.15 9.66 1.62
C ASP A 86 0.08 10.87 0.70
N ASN A 87 1.27 11.48 0.79
CA ASN A 87 1.65 12.61 -0.07
C ASN A 87 1.80 12.18 -1.54
N PHE A 88 2.39 11.01 -1.79
CA PHE A 88 2.52 10.47 -3.14
C PHE A 88 1.14 10.28 -3.78
N GLU A 89 0.20 9.68 -3.05
CA GLU A 89 -1.17 9.46 -3.54
C GLU A 89 -1.95 10.76 -3.77
N SER A 90 -1.74 11.77 -2.92
CA SER A 90 -2.43 13.05 -3.08
C SER A 90 -2.06 13.78 -4.38
N HIS A 91 -0.90 13.46 -4.99
CA HIS A 91 -0.46 14.02 -6.27
C HIS A 91 -0.92 13.19 -7.47
N VAL A 92 -1.21 11.91 -7.26
CA VAL A 92 -1.80 11.07 -8.29
C VAL A 92 -3.29 11.09 -7.99
N SER A 93 -4.02 12.05 -8.57
CA SER A 93 -5.49 12.17 -8.47
C SER A 93 -6.24 10.86 -8.78
N ASP A 94 -5.49 9.92 -9.35
CA ASP A 94 -5.90 8.63 -9.79
C ASP A 94 -5.26 7.45 -8.99
N ILE A 95 -4.75 7.70 -7.79
CA ILE A 95 -4.24 6.76 -6.76
C ILE A 95 -5.26 6.39 -5.66
N ILE A 96 -5.94 5.23 -5.62
CA ILE A 96 -6.57 4.76 -4.35
C ILE A 96 -5.64 3.74 -3.72
N ILE A 97 -4.81 4.14 -2.75
CA ILE A 97 -4.32 3.18 -1.75
C ILE A 97 -5.50 2.85 -0.85
N VAL A 98 -5.99 1.62 -0.95
CA VAL A 98 -6.77 1.04 0.13
C VAL A 98 -5.79 0.64 1.23
N VAL A 99 -5.50 1.59 2.14
CA VAL A 99 -4.74 1.29 3.35
C VAL A 99 -5.64 0.44 4.23
N PHE A 100 -5.51 -0.88 4.12
CA PHE A 100 -5.95 -1.73 5.20
C PHE A 100 -5.00 -1.48 6.36
N TYR A 101 -5.44 -0.71 7.36
CA TYR A 101 -4.88 -0.87 8.71
C TYR A 101 -5.02 -2.34 9.02
N ALA A 102 -3.89 -3.04 9.16
CA ALA A 102 -3.85 -4.45 9.41
C ALA A 102 -4.88 -4.81 10.48
N ILE A 103 -5.97 -5.45 10.04
CA ILE A 103 -6.87 -6.15 10.93
C ILE A 103 -5.99 -7.25 11.51
N THR A 104 -5.62 -7.10 12.78
CA THR A 104 -5.08 -8.18 13.59
C THR A 104 -6.02 -9.37 13.46
N ASN A 105 -5.64 -10.34 12.64
CA ASN A 105 -5.93 -11.77 12.68
C ASN A 105 -5.65 -12.36 11.29
N ILE A 106 -4.41 -12.82 11.09
CA ILE A 106 -4.10 -13.96 10.22
C ILE A 106 -3.81 -15.13 11.16
#